data_AF-A0A9Y2AFY8-F1
#
_entry.id   AF-A0A9Y2AFY8-F1
#
_cell.length_a   1.000
_cell.length_b   1.000
_cell.length_c   1.000
_cell.angle_alpha   90.00
_cell.angle_beta   90.00
_cell.angle_gamma   90.00
#
_symmetry.space_group_name_H-M   'P 1'
#
loop_
_entity.id
_entity.type
_entity.pdbx_description
1 polymer ?
#
loop_
_entity_poly.entity_id
_entity_poly.type
_entity_poly.pdbx_seq_one_letter_code
_entity_poly.pdbx_strand_id
1 'polypeptide(L)'
;MNNLEGVEFHRELSYLLDAFDSLPGRVDQAFDSTWKALELETSQLHGGHVTGRLESAALKVDPLIVAEICAGVPVQTCEYAYKRLIVEFLDGEAQFGLVNRVRERATPAILELLDFMKITYGIDPPEARRKGALLLRRALRGEVLKIGPNPTFQLDETSRARFLVLLVLYTARNERFHGSSFSPFVSSDASLRTYTHPFFAFLASYYLLLALWFETRSDAVIASRDEVLESLRANLQVARSVFGNHWEK
;
A
#
# COMPACT_ATOMS: atom_id res chain seq x y z
N MET A 1 -1.13 30.60 11.21
CA MET A 1 -0.83 29.79 12.41
C MET A 1 0.19 28.76 11.98
N ASN A 2 1.25 28.55 12.76
CA ASN A 2 2.25 27.54 12.45
C ASN A 2 1.54 26.17 12.42
N ASN A 3 1.46 25.51 11.25
CA ASN A 3 0.70 24.26 11.09
C ASN A 3 1.22 23.12 11.99
N LEU A 4 2.39 23.30 12.59
CA LEU A 4 3.04 22.38 13.52
C LEU A 4 2.59 22.54 14.98
N GLU A 5 2.04 23.68 15.37
CA GLU A 5 1.57 23.90 16.76
C GLU A 5 0.12 23.43 16.98
N GLY A 6 -0.53 22.94 15.91
CA GLY A 6 -1.90 22.48 15.94
C GLY A 6 -2.06 21.11 16.61
N VAL A 7 -3.19 20.92 17.31
CA VAL A 7 -3.56 19.65 17.96
C VAL A 7 -3.52 18.48 16.96
N GLU A 8 -3.94 18.68 15.71
CA GLU A 8 -3.93 17.61 14.71
C GLU A 8 -2.50 17.15 14.36
N PHE A 9 -1.53 18.07 14.23
CA PHE A 9 -0.14 17.68 13.99
C PHE A 9 0.42 16.86 15.17
N HIS A 10 0.17 17.31 16.40
CA HIS A 10 0.63 16.59 17.58
C HIS A 10 -0.01 15.20 17.70
N ARG A 11 -1.24 15.02 17.22
CA ARG A 11 -1.88 13.69 17.14
C ARG A 11 -1.21 12.80 16.09
N GLU A 12 -0.91 13.33 14.91
CA GLU A 12 -0.15 12.61 13.88
C GLU A 12 1.23 12.20 14.41
N LEU A 13 1.94 13.12 15.07
CA LEU A 13 3.24 12.84 15.68
C LEU A 13 3.14 11.78 16.79
N SER A 14 2.13 11.85 17.65
CA SER A 14 1.89 10.84 18.69
C SER A 14 1.73 9.44 18.07
N TYR A 15 0.98 9.32 16.97
CA TYR A 15 0.84 8.04 16.29
C TYR A 15 2.15 7.55 15.65
N LEU A 16 3.03 8.45 15.19
CA LEU A 16 4.36 8.04 14.72
C LEU A 16 5.26 7.56 15.86
N LEU A 17 5.20 8.20 17.04
CA LEU A 17 5.90 7.73 18.23
C LEU A 17 5.42 6.32 18.62
N ASP A 18 4.10 6.10 18.67
CA ASP A 18 3.51 4.78 18.93
C ASP A 18 3.97 3.74 17.88
N ALA A 19 4.12 4.16 16.62
CA ALA A 19 4.59 3.29 15.55
C ALA A 19 6.05 2.87 15.76
N PHE A 20 6.92 3.81 16.11
CA PHE A 20 8.34 3.52 16.37
C PHE A 20 8.54 2.68 17.64
N ASP A 21 7.77 2.93 18.70
CA ASP A 21 7.78 2.11 19.92
C ASP A 21 7.32 0.66 19.66
N SER A 22 6.50 0.46 18.64
CA SER A 22 6.07 -0.87 18.21
C SER A 22 7.13 -1.63 17.41
N LEU A 23 8.17 -0.96 16.90
CA LEU A 23 9.22 -1.60 16.12
C LEU A 23 10.34 -2.19 17.00
N PRO A 24 11.02 -3.26 16.54
CA PRO A 24 10.64 -4.11 15.42
C PRO A 24 9.59 -5.18 15.80
N GLY A 25 9.19 -5.24 17.08
CA GLY A 25 8.47 -6.39 17.66
C GLY A 25 7.03 -6.56 17.19
N ARG A 26 6.36 -5.49 16.73
CA ARG A 26 4.96 -5.46 16.30
C ARG A 26 4.78 -4.52 15.13
N VAL A 27 5.43 -4.82 14.00
CA VAL A 27 5.34 -3.99 12.79
C VAL A 27 3.91 -3.87 12.25
N ASP A 28 3.03 -4.81 12.60
CA ASP A 28 1.61 -4.73 12.28
C ASP A 28 0.90 -3.60 13.05
N GLN A 29 1.26 -3.37 14.31
CA GLN A 29 0.81 -2.21 15.10
C GLN A 29 1.48 -0.93 14.64
N ALA A 30 2.76 -0.99 14.25
CA ALA A 30 3.45 0.15 13.64
C ALA A 30 2.72 0.63 12.39
N PHE A 31 2.32 -0.28 11.50
CA PHE A 31 1.47 0.03 10.35
C PHE A 31 0.14 0.68 10.76
N ASP A 32 -0.58 0.13 11.74
CA ASP A 32 -1.86 0.70 12.17
C ASP A 32 -1.71 2.13 12.71
N SER A 33 -0.68 2.38 13.51
CA SER A 33 -0.40 3.71 14.06
C SER A 33 0.02 4.68 12.96
N THR A 34 0.95 4.32 12.09
CA THR A 34 1.32 5.16 10.94
C THR A 34 0.14 5.43 10.00
N TRP A 35 -0.74 4.45 9.79
CA TRP A 35 -1.96 4.65 9.01
C TRP A 35 -2.88 5.69 9.64
N LYS A 36 -3.04 5.70 10.97
CA LYS A 36 -3.86 6.72 11.65
C LYS A 36 -3.32 8.12 11.41
N ALA A 37 -1.99 8.31 11.46
CA ALA A 37 -1.37 9.59 11.10
C ALA A 37 -1.64 9.96 9.64
N LEU A 38 -1.46 9.01 8.70
CA LEU A 38 -1.74 9.21 7.28
C LEU A 38 -3.21 9.59 7.02
N GLU A 39 -4.15 8.84 7.59
CA GLU A 39 -5.59 9.09 7.44
C GLU A 39 -6.00 10.43 8.05
N LEU A 40 -5.38 10.81 9.18
CA LEU A 40 -5.61 12.12 9.81
C LEU A 40 -5.08 13.25 8.93
N GLU A 41 -3.88 13.11 8.36
CA GLU A 41 -3.33 14.11 7.43
C GLU A 41 -4.25 14.28 6.21
N THR A 42 -4.84 13.20 5.69
CA THR A 42 -5.80 13.31 4.58
C THR A 42 -7.09 14.07 4.95
N SER A 43 -7.39 14.30 6.23
CA SER A 43 -8.53 15.16 6.63
C SER A 43 -8.40 16.60 6.16
N GLN A 44 -7.16 17.06 5.91
CA GLN A 44 -6.87 18.38 5.34
C GLN A 44 -7.18 18.43 3.83
N LEU A 45 -7.36 17.27 3.19
CA LEU A 45 -7.62 17.14 1.76
C LEU A 45 -9.13 16.94 1.55
N HIS A 46 -9.78 17.93 0.91
CA HIS A 46 -11.18 17.95 0.43
C HIS A 46 -12.25 17.17 1.26
N GLY A 47 -13.19 17.92 1.84
CA GLY A 47 -14.27 17.41 2.69
C GLY A 47 -15.11 16.29 2.04
N GLY A 48 -15.12 15.12 2.69
CA GLY A 48 -15.87 13.95 2.25
C GLY A 48 -15.53 12.70 3.07
N HIS A 49 -16.08 11.55 2.68
CA HIS A 49 -15.80 10.26 3.31
C HIS A 49 -14.34 9.83 3.10
N VAL A 50 -13.81 8.96 3.97
CA VAL A 50 -12.41 8.47 4.01
C VAL A 50 -11.87 8.10 2.62
N THR A 51 -12.66 7.38 1.82
CA THR A 51 -12.28 6.95 0.47
C THR A 51 -11.94 8.11 -0.46
N GLY A 52 -12.74 9.19 -0.44
CA GLY A 52 -12.50 10.37 -1.29
C GLY A 52 -11.24 11.12 -0.87
N ARG A 53 -11.00 11.25 0.44
CA ARG A 53 -9.79 11.87 0.99
C ARG A 53 -8.53 11.10 0.62
N LEU A 54 -8.57 9.77 0.69
CA LEU A 54 -7.46 8.91 0.26
C LEU A 54 -7.23 8.95 -1.26
N GLU A 55 -8.28 9.12 -2.06
CA GLU A 55 -8.14 9.33 -3.50
C GLU A 55 -7.44 10.67 -3.79
N SER A 56 -7.85 11.75 -3.14
CA SER A 56 -7.17 13.04 -3.25
C SER A 56 -5.72 12.96 -2.80
N ALA A 57 -5.44 12.22 -1.72
CA ALA A 57 -4.07 11.97 -1.26
C ALA A 57 -3.25 11.23 -2.32
N ALA A 58 -3.80 10.17 -2.94
CA ALA A 58 -3.12 9.42 -4.00
C ALA A 58 -2.77 10.27 -5.23
N LEU A 59 -3.52 11.34 -5.49
CA LEU A 59 -3.23 12.29 -6.57
C LEU A 59 -2.23 13.38 -6.18
N LYS A 60 -2.02 13.61 -4.88
CA LYS A 60 -1.20 14.69 -4.34
C LYS A 60 0.20 14.24 -3.92
N VAL A 61 0.35 12.96 -3.54
CA VAL A 61 1.67 12.40 -3.18
C VAL A 61 2.63 12.43 -4.36
N ASP A 62 3.90 12.61 -4.04
CA ASP A 62 4.98 12.64 -5.02
C ASP A 62 5.06 11.33 -5.83
N PRO A 63 4.96 11.39 -7.17
CA PRO A 63 4.96 10.20 -8.01
C PRO A 63 6.28 9.42 -7.98
N LEU A 64 7.43 10.06 -7.72
CA LEU A 64 8.71 9.36 -7.58
C LEU A 64 8.77 8.58 -6.26
N ILE A 65 8.23 9.13 -5.18
CA ILE A 65 8.15 8.40 -3.89
C ILE A 65 7.23 7.19 -4.07
N VAL A 66 6.06 7.36 -4.70
CA VAL A 66 5.15 6.24 -5.01
C VAL A 66 5.83 5.19 -5.88
N ALA A 67 6.54 5.61 -6.94
CA ALA A 67 7.23 4.69 -7.84
C ALA A 67 8.28 3.87 -7.09
N GLU A 68 9.05 4.49 -6.19
CA GLU A 68 10.07 3.82 -5.38
C GLU A 68 9.43 2.85 -4.36
N ILE A 69 8.34 3.24 -3.69
CA ILE A 69 7.58 2.33 -2.82
C ILE A 69 7.10 1.11 -3.62
N CYS A 70 6.46 1.35 -4.77
CA CYS A 70 5.94 0.26 -5.61
C CYS A 70 7.07 -0.62 -6.19
N ALA A 71 8.25 -0.05 -6.49
CA ALA A 71 9.42 -0.82 -6.90
C ALA A 71 9.89 -1.79 -5.79
N GLY A 72 9.73 -1.36 -4.53
CA GLY A 72 10.03 -2.08 -3.31
C GLY A 72 9.10 -3.23 -2.96
N VAL A 73 7.90 -3.34 -3.55
CA VAL A 73 6.83 -4.23 -3.05
C VAL A 73 7.24 -5.72 -2.97
N PRO A 74 7.00 -6.41 -1.84
CA PRO A 74 7.29 -7.84 -1.70
C PRO A 74 6.21 -8.70 -2.37
N VAL A 75 6.57 -9.93 -2.77
CA VAL A 75 5.63 -10.87 -3.38
C VAL A 75 4.43 -11.15 -2.47
N GLN A 76 4.64 -11.26 -1.15
CA GLN A 76 3.55 -11.49 -0.20
C GLN A 76 2.47 -10.40 -0.24
N THR A 77 2.85 -9.12 -0.44
CA THR A 77 1.87 -8.03 -0.59
C THR A 77 1.07 -8.18 -1.89
N CYS A 78 1.71 -8.62 -2.97
CA CYS A 78 1.03 -8.88 -4.23
C CYS A 78 0.12 -10.11 -4.16
N GLU A 79 0.50 -11.16 -3.42
CA GLU A 79 -0.38 -12.31 -3.17
C GLU A 79 -1.58 -11.95 -2.30
N TYR A 80 -1.35 -11.10 -1.29
CA TYR A 80 -2.42 -10.52 -0.49
C TYR A 80 -3.40 -9.76 -1.39
N ALA A 81 -2.92 -8.81 -2.19
CA ALA A 81 -3.75 -8.03 -3.09
C ALA A 81 -4.46 -8.91 -4.14
N TYR A 82 -3.78 -9.92 -4.69
CA TYR A 82 -4.36 -10.88 -5.62
C TYR A 82 -5.55 -11.62 -5.00
N LYS A 83 -5.39 -12.15 -3.77
CA LYS A 83 -6.47 -12.84 -3.06
C LYS A 83 -7.69 -11.93 -2.93
N ARG A 84 -7.48 -10.68 -2.47
CA ARG A 84 -8.57 -9.73 -2.20
C ARG A 84 -9.25 -9.20 -3.46
N LEU A 85 -8.50 -8.98 -4.54
CA LEU A 85 -9.00 -8.31 -5.76
C LEU A 85 -9.46 -9.27 -6.85
N ILE A 86 -8.98 -10.52 -6.82
CA ILE A 86 -9.26 -11.51 -7.86
C ILE A 86 -10.07 -12.66 -7.26
N VAL A 87 -9.51 -13.41 -6.32
CA VAL A 87 -10.12 -14.63 -5.78
C VAL A 87 -11.45 -14.30 -5.10
N GLU A 88 -11.45 -13.40 -4.13
CA GLU A 88 -12.67 -13.06 -3.38
C GLU A 88 -13.73 -12.36 -4.24
N PHE A 89 -13.33 -11.65 -5.30
CA PHE A 89 -14.29 -11.08 -6.26
C PHE A 89 -15.00 -12.16 -7.08
N LEU A 90 -14.28 -13.22 -7.45
CA LEU A 90 -14.82 -14.33 -8.22
C LEU A 90 -15.69 -15.25 -7.36
N ASP A 91 -15.29 -15.46 -6.10
CA ASP A 91 -16.03 -16.27 -5.14
C ASP A 91 -17.26 -15.55 -4.57
N GLY A 92 -17.46 -14.26 -4.89
CA GLY A 92 -18.55 -13.44 -4.35
C GLY A 92 -18.35 -13.00 -2.89
N GLU A 93 -17.18 -13.28 -2.32
CA GLU A 93 -16.79 -13.01 -0.93
C GLU A 93 -16.12 -11.63 -0.75
N ALA A 94 -15.90 -10.89 -1.83
CA ALA A 94 -15.27 -9.58 -1.77
C ALA A 94 -16.08 -8.60 -0.92
N GLN A 95 -15.40 -7.96 0.04
CA GLN A 95 -16.02 -6.97 0.91
C GLN A 95 -16.66 -5.85 0.09
N PHE A 96 -17.91 -5.49 0.42
CA PHE A 96 -18.67 -4.44 -0.27
C PHE A 96 -17.88 -3.13 -0.43
N GLY A 97 -17.16 -2.71 0.61
CA GLY A 97 -16.32 -1.52 0.57
C GLY A 97 -15.17 -1.61 -0.46
N LEU A 98 -14.55 -2.79 -0.62
CA LEU A 98 -13.52 -3.02 -1.63
C LEU A 98 -14.12 -3.05 -3.04
N VAL A 99 -15.27 -3.70 -3.21
CA VAL A 99 -16.00 -3.73 -4.49
C VAL A 99 -16.31 -2.32 -4.97
N ASN A 100 -16.84 -1.46 -4.10
CA ASN A 100 -17.14 -0.07 -4.45
C ASN A 100 -15.88 0.72 -4.79
N ARG A 101 -14.78 0.54 -4.05
CA ARG A 101 -13.50 1.20 -4.39
C ARG A 101 -12.99 0.80 -5.77
N VAL A 102 -13.05 -0.49 -6.12
CA VAL A 102 -12.64 -0.94 -7.46
C VAL A 102 -13.58 -0.35 -8.53
N ARG A 103 -14.90 -0.38 -8.33
CA ARG A 103 -15.86 0.11 -9.33
C ARG A 103 -15.81 1.61 -9.55
N GLU A 104 -15.67 2.38 -8.48
CA GLU A 104 -15.82 3.85 -8.54
C GLU A 104 -14.48 4.58 -8.68
N ARG A 105 -13.36 3.97 -8.28
CA ARG A 105 -12.09 4.67 -8.08
C ARG A 105 -10.90 4.04 -8.82
N ALA A 106 -11.04 2.86 -9.39
CA ALA A 106 -10.00 2.29 -10.25
C ALA A 106 -9.87 3.11 -11.54
N THR A 107 -8.64 3.29 -12.00
CA THR A 107 -8.39 3.85 -13.34
C THR A 107 -8.74 2.81 -14.41
N PRO A 108 -8.94 3.22 -15.68
CA PRO A 108 -9.11 2.27 -16.78
C PRO A 108 -7.98 1.24 -16.86
N ALA A 109 -6.72 1.65 -16.61
CA ALA A 109 -5.58 0.74 -16.60
C ALA A 109 -5.64 -0.29 -15.46
N ILE A 110 -6.09 0.12 -14.25
CA ILE A 110 -6.31 -0.83 -13.15
C ILE A 110 -7.40 -1.83 -13.52
N LEU A 111 -8.52 -1.37 -14.10
CA LEU A 111 -9.62 -2.24 -14.52
C LEU A 111 -9.16 -3.25 -15.58
N GLU A 112 -8.46 -2.80 -16.62
CA GLU A 112 -7.89 -3.65 -17.66
C GLU A 112 -6.98 -4.74 -17.07
N LEU A 113 -6.10 -4.37 -16.13
CA LEU A 113 -5.23 -5.33 -15.43
C LEU A 113 -6.05 -6.34 -14.60
N LEU A 114 -7.01 -5.88 -13.80
CA LEU A 114 -7.80 -6.75 -12.94
C LEU A 114 -8.68 -7.70 -13.75
N ASP A 115 -9.28 -7.23 -14.84
CA ASP A 115 -10.11 -8.06 -15.71
C ASP A 115 -9.28 -9.11 -16.46
N PHE A 116 -8.11 -8.72 -16.98
CA PHE A 116 -7.16 -9.67 -17.56
C PHE A 116 -6.75 -10.75 -16.54
N MET A 117 -6.46 -10.35 -15.29
CA MET A 117 -6.05 -11.27 -14.24
C MET A 117 -7.18 -12.23 -13.84
N LYS A 118 -8.42 -11.77 -13.74
CA LYS A 118 -9.59 -12.62 -13.47
C LYS A 118 -9.79 -13.66 -14.57
N ILE A 119 -9.71 -13.24 -15.84
CA ILE A 119 -9.87 -14.15 -16.99
C ILE A 119 -8.72 -15.17 -17.05
N THR A 120 -7.49 -14.74 -16.81
CA THR A 120 -6.30 -15.56 -17.03
C THR A 120 -5.96 -16.47 -15.85
N TYR A 121 -6.18 -16.01 -14.61
CA TYR A 121 -5.72 -16.70 -13.40
C TYR A 121 -6.84 -17.01 -12.40
N GLY A 122 -8.04 -16.49 -12.61
CA GLY A 122 -9.13 -16.55 -11.65
C GLY A 122 -9.76 -17.93 -11.44
N ILE A 123 -9.57 -18.87 -12.37
CA ILE A 123 -10.26 -20.17 -12.39
C ILE A 123 -9.34 -21.32 -11.94
N ASP A 124 -8.02 -21.10 -11.84
CA ASP A 124 -7.01 -22.16 -11.75
C ASP A 124 -6.33 -22.30 -10.35
N PRO A 125 -5.72 -23.48 -10.05
CA PRO A 125 -5.23 -23.91 -8.72
C PRO A 125 -4.03 -23.06 -8.20
N PRO A 126 -3.42 -23.36 -7.02
CA PRO A 126 -2.45 -22.49 -6.33
C PRO A 126 -1.30 -21.89 -7.16
N GLU A 127 -0.90 -22.52 -8.27
CA GLU A 127 0.09 -21.97 -9.20
C GLU A 127 -0.37 -20.68 -9.89
N ALA A 128 -1.67 -20.53 -10.18
CA ALA A 128 -2.24 -19.34 -10.80
C ALA A 128 -2.16 -18.13 -9.87
N ARG A 129 -2.34 -18.34 -8.55
CA ARG A 129 -2.14 -17.29 -7.54
C ARG A 129 -0.72 -16.73 -7.58
N ARG A 130 0.29 -17.59 -7.64
CA ARG A 130 1.70 -17.14 -7.68
C ARG A 130 2.00 -16.38 -8.97
N LYS A 131 1.56 -16.89 -10.12
CA LYS A 131 1.74 -16.22 -11.43
C LYS A 131 1.02 -14.87 -11.47
N GLY A 132 -0.21 -14.80 -11.00
CA GLY A 132 -1.00 -13.57 -10.90
C GLY A 132 -0.36 -12.54 -9.96
N ALA A 133 0.11 -12.96 -8.78
CA ALA A 133 0.82 -12.08 -7.86
C ALA A 133 2.13 -11.54 -8.46
N LEU A 134 2.88 -12.37 -9.19
CA LEU A 134 4.09 -11.93 -9.88
C LEU A 134 3.77 -10.95 -11.02
N LEU A 135 2.70 -11.17 -11.80
CA LEU A 135 2.26 -10.20 -12.81
C LEU A 135 1.91 -8.86 -12.16
N LEU A 136 1.15 -8.88 -11.06
CA LEU A 136 0.79 -7.67 -10.31
C LEU A 136 2.04 -6.94 -9.78
N ARG A 137 3.02 -7.68 -9.27
CA ARG A 137 4.28 -7.11 -8.80
C ARG A 137 5.01 -6.36 -9.91
N ARG A 138 5.08 -6.94 -11.11
CA ARG A 138 5.69 -6.32 -12.29
C ARG A 138 4.92 -5.08 -12.72
N ALA A 139 3.58 -5.11 -12.69
CA ALA A 139 2.74 -3.95 -12.97
C ALA A 139 3.01 -2.79 -12.00
N LEU A 140 3.07 -3.07 -10.69
CA LEU A 140 3.36 -2.06 -9.67
C LEU A 140 4.78 -1.49 -9.81
N ARG A 141 5.76 -2.31 -10.17
CA ARG A 141 7.12 -1.88 -10.51
C ARG A 141 7.19 -0.94 -11.73
N GLY A 142 6.08 -0.76 -12.45
CA GLY A 142 6.03 0.04 -13.66
C GLY A 142 6.66 -0.66 -14.86
N GLU A 143 6.74 -1.99 -14.87
CA GLU A 143 7.18 -2.72 -16.04
C GLU A 143 6.14 -2.64 -17.16
N VAL A 144 6.59 -2.63 -18.42
CA VAL A 144 5.73 -2.80 -19.58
C VAL A 144 5.36 -4.29 -19.70
N LEU A 145 4.06 -4.57 -19.73
CA LEU A 145 3.48 -5.91 -19.72
C LEU A 145 2.76 -6.19 -21.04
N LYS A 146 2.75 -7.48 -21.38
CA LYS A 146 1.90 -8.01 -22.44
C LYS A 146 0.67 -8.62 -21.77
N ILE A 147 -0.46 -7.92 -21.82
CA ILE A 147 -1.74 -8.42 -21.30
C ILE A 147 -2.78 -8.39 -22.42
N GLY A 148 -3.44 -9.53 -22.65
CA GLY A 148 -4.41 -9.70 -23.73
C GLY A 148 -3.85 -9.23 -25.10
N PRO A 149 -4.61 -8.42 -25.87
CA PRO A 149 -4.17 -7.90 -27.16
C PRO A 149 -3.24 -6.68 -27.04
N ASN A 150 -3.00 -6.16 -25.83
CA ASN A 150 -2.19 -4.97 -25.59
C ASN A 150 -0.73 -5.36 -25.28
N PRO A 151 0.22 -5.22 -26.23
CA PRO A 151 1.60 -5.65 -26.03
C PRO A 151 2.42 -4.66 -25.18
N THR A 152 1.87 -3.49 -24.87
CA THR A 152 2.58 -2.37 -24.23
C THR A 152 1.83 -1.80 -23.03
N PHE A 153 1.07 -2.64 -22.32
CA PHE A 153 0.33 -2.21 -21.14
C PHE A 153 1.29 -1.79 -20.02
N GLN A 154 0.99 -0.68 -19.34
CA GLN A 154 1.77 -0.21 -18.19
C GLN A 154 0.84 0.58 -17.26
N LEU A 155 1.03 0.43 -15.95
CA LEU A 155 0.37 1.30 -14.98
C LEU A 155 1.11 2.64 -14.92
N ASP A 156 0.39 3.71 -15.21
CA ASP A 156 0.90 5.07 -15.00
C ASP A 156 1.06 5.40 -13.50
N GLU A 157 1.66 6.55 -13.21
CA GLU A 157 1.93 7.02 -11.84
C GLU A 157 0.63 7.12 -11.01
N THR A 158 -0.41 7.72 -11.58
CA THR A 158 -1.73 7.84 -10.97
C THR A 158 -2.33 6.48 -10.63
N SER A 159 -2.24 5.51 -11.54
CA SER A 159 -2.76 4.16 -11.34
C SER A 159 -1.97 3.44 -10.25
N ARG A 160 -0.65 3.58 -10.21
CA ARG A 160 0.18 2.99 -9.14
C ARG A 160 -0.14 3.60 -7.77
N ALA A 161 -0.29 4.92 -7.69
CA ALA A 161 -0.66 5.61 -6.45
C ALA A 161 -2.04 5.17 -5.95
N ARG A 162 -3.06 5.18 -6.83
CA ARG A 162 -4.41 4.72 -6.50
C ARG A 162 -4.43 3.25 -6.09
N PHE A 163 -3.71 2.39 -6.81
CA PHE A 163 -3.64 0.97 -6.46
C PHE A 163 -3.02 0.77 -5.07
N LEU A 164 -1.87 1.40 -4.80
CA LEU A 164 -1.18 1.31 -3.52
C LEU A 164 -2.05 1.81 -2.36
N VAL A 165 -2.57 3.03 -2.46
CA VAL A 165 -3.31 3.68 -1.37
C VAL A 165 -4.69 3.03 -1.16
N LEU A 166 -5.49 2.90 -2.22
CA LEU A 166 -6.90 2.53 -2.10
C LEU A 166 -7.13 1.01 -2.10
N LEU A 167 -6.33 0.25 -2.85
CA LEU A 167 -6.57 -1.18 -3.08
C LEU A 167 -5.68 -2.06 -2.22
N VAL A 168 -4.47 -1.62 -1.87
CA VAL A 168 -3.56 -2.36 -0.97
C VAL A 168 -3.69 -1.88 0.46
N LEU A 169 -3.23 -0.66 0.77
CA LEU A 169 -3.06 -0.21 2.16
C LEU A 169 -4.42 0.00 2.85
N TYR A 170 -5.37 0.67 2.19
CA TYR A 170 -6.69 0.88 2.80
C TYR A 170 -7.45 -0.43 3.02
N THR A 171 -7.30 -1.40 2.11
CA THR A 171 -7.87 -2.75 2.29
C THR A 171 -7.22 -3.45 3.48
N ALA A 172 -5.88 -3.44 3.57
CA ALA A 172 -5.15 -4.05 4.69
C ALA A 172 -5.56 -3.45 6.04
N ARG A 173 -5.70 -2.13 6.12
CA ARG A 173 -6.17 -1.47 7.33
C ARG A 173 -7.61 -1.81 7.67
N ASN A 174 -8.53 -1.80 6.70
CA ASN A 174 -9.94 -2.12 6.95
C ASN A 174 -10.10 -3.53 7.53
N GLU A 175 -9.37 -4.51 7.01
CA GLU A 175 -9.42 -5.89 7.52
C GLU A 175 -8.91 -6.01 8.95
N ARG A 176 -7.84 -5.29 9.27
CA ARG A 176 -7.31 -5.25 10.64
C ARG A 176 -8.28 -4.58 11.59
N PHE A 177 -8.90 -3.47 11.18
CA PHE A 177 -9.90 -2.77 11.98
C PHE A 177 -11.16 -3.60 12.24
N HIS A 178 -11.64 -4.34 11.24
CA HIS A 178 -12.83 -5.19 11.35
C HIS A 178 -12.53 -6.60 11.87
N GLY A 179 -11.32 -6.86 12.38
CA GLY A 179 -10.94 -8.16 12.95
C GLY A 179 -10.92 -9.32 11.93
N SER A 180 -10.94 -9.01 10.63
CA SER A 180 -10.92 -10.00 9.55
C SER A 180 -9.50 -10.52 9.25
N SER A 181 -8.49 -9.97 9.94
CA SER A 181 -7.09 -10.36 9.82
C SER A 181 -6.50 -10.58 11.22
N PHE A 182 -6.00 -11.80 11.47
CA PHE A 182 -5.23 -12.09 12.68
C PHE A 182 -3.86 -11.44 12.62
N SER A 183 -3.35 -10.97 13.77
CA SER A 183 -1.98 -10.50 13.84
C SER A 183 -1.02 -11.66 13.50
N PRO A 184 -0.10 -11.48 12.53
CA PRO A 184 0.88 -12.52 12.22
C PRO A 184 1.85 -12.77 13.38
N PHE A 185 1.89 -11.90 14.39
CA PHE A 185 2.75 -12.08 15.57
C PHE A 185 2.14 -13.00 16.64
N VAL A 186 0.87 -13.40 16.49
CA VAL A 186 0.16 -14.25 17.46
C VAL A 186 -0.17 -15.63 16.86
N SER A 187 -0.15 -15.75 15.53
CA SER A 187 -0.44 -17.01 14.84
C SER A 187 0.78 -17.96 14.85
N SER A 188 0.54 -19.23 15.22
CA SER A 188 1.53 -20.31 15.10
C SER A 188 1.90 -20.66 13.66
N ASP A 189 1.07 -20.25 12.70
CA ASP A 189 1.26 -20.53 11.27
C ASP A 189 2.03 -19.40 10.56
N ALA A 190 2.40 -18.34 11.29
CA ALA A 190 3.15 -17.24 10.73
C ALA A 190 4.61 -17.64 10.44
N SER A 191 5.10 -17.20 9.28
CA SER A 191 6.48 -17.40 8.85
C SER A 191 7.15 -16.06 8.62
N LEU A 192 8.48 -16.05 8.44
CA LEU A 192 9.23 -14.84 8.09
C LEU A 192 8.64 -14.11 6.87
N ARG A 193 8.11 -14.88 5.90
CA ARG A 193 7.38 -14.39 4.73
C ARG A 193 6.07 -13.70 5.07
N THR A 194 5.33 -14.19 6.07
CA THR A 194 4.07 -13.57 6.50
C THR A 194 4.31 -12.12 6.97
N TYR A 195 5.46 -11.85 7.59
CA TYR A 195 5.82 -10.52 8.11
C TYR A 195 6.25 -9.51 7.04
N THR A 196 6.57 -9.92 5.81
CA THR A 196 7.01 -8.97 4.78
C THR A 196 5.89 -8.02 4.37
N HIS A 197 4.63 -8.47 4.39
CA HIS A 197 3.48 -7.64 4.06
C HIS A 197 3.25 -6.48 5.06
N PRO A 198 3.08 -6.73 6.38
CA PRO A 198 2.90 -5.64 7.34
C PRO A 198 4.15 -4.74 7.43
N PHE A 199 5.35 -5.28 7.23
CA PHE A 199 6.58 -4.47 7.16
C PHE A 199 6.55 -3.51 5.98
N PHE A 200 6.20 -4.00 4.79
CA PHE A 200 6.01 -3.15 3.61
C PHE A 200 4.88 -2.13 3.82
N ALA A 201 3.76 -2.53 4.42
CA ALA A 201 2.64 -1.64 4.67
C ALA A 201 3.02 -0.48 5.60
N PHE A 202 3.78 -0.76 6.67
CA PHE A 202 4.36 0.25 7.53
C PHE A 202 5.26 1.22 6.74
N LEU A 203 6.26 0.70 6.02
CA LEU A 203 7.18 1.55 5.23
C LEU A 203 6.42 2.40 4.22
N ALA A 204 5.51 1.79 3.46
CA ALA A 204 4.72 2.49 2.45
C ALA A 204 3.89 3.63 3.07
N SER A 205 3.18 3.35 4.17
CA SER A 205 2.40 4.38 4.86
C SER A 205 3.26 5.49 5.46
N TYR A 206 4.43 5.16 5.99
CA TYR A 206 5.36 6.15 6.55
C TYR A 206 5.86 7.12 5.48
N TYR A 207 6.36 6.61 4.36
CA TYR A 207 6.86 7.46 3.28
C TYR A 207 5.75 8.20 2.52
N LEU A 208 4.53 7.66 2.46
CA LEU A 208 3.37 8.39 1.95
C LEU A 208 2.97 9.55 2.88
N LEU A 209 3.07 9.36 4.20
CA LEU A 209 2.81 10.44 5.16
C LEU A 209 3.85 11.56 5.00
N LEU A 210 5.14 11.22 4.93
CA LEU A 210 6.20 12.21 4.67
C LEU A 210 5.96 12.95 3.35
N ALA A 211 5.58 12.21 2.30
CA ALA A 211 5.26 12.79 0.99
C ALA A 211 4.07 13.77 1.07
N LEU A 212 3.04 13.46 1.85
CA LEU A 212 1.93 14.39 2.06
C LEU A 212 2.34 15.60 2.88
N TRP A 213 3.14 15.42 3.93
CA TRP A 213 3.63 16.52 4.74
C TRP A 213 4.46 17.51 3.93
N PHE A 214 5.23 17.09 2.92
CA PHE A 214 5.87 18.05 2.01
C PHE A 214 4.88 19.03 1.37
N GLU A 215 3.68 18.55 1.06
CA GLU A 215 2.66 19.29 0.33
C GLU A 215 1.67 20.05 1.23
N THR A 216 1.59 19.70 2.51
CA THR A 216 0.59 20.25 3.45
C THR A 216 1.21 20.91 4.68
N ARG A 217 2.43 20.51 5.04
CA ARG A 217 3.18 20.92 6.23
C ARG A 217 4.68 20.87 5.95
N SER A 218 5.16 21.65 4.99
CA SER A 218 6.57 21.61 4.54
C SER A 218 7.58 21.70 5.68
N ASP A 219 7.24 22.44 6.75
CA ASP A 219 8.10 22.62 7.92
C ASP A 219 8.20 21.38 8.83
N ALA A 220 7.32 20.38 8.64
CA ALA A 220 7.33 19.12 9.41
C ALA A 220 8.48 18.18 8.97
N VAL A 221 8.98 18.34 7.74
CA VAL A 221 10.01 17.48 7.16
C VAL A 221 11.26 18.32 6.91
N ILE A 222 12.25 18.16 7.79
CA ILE A 222 13.53 18.92 7.73
C ILE A 222 14.44 18.39 6.61
N ALA A 223 14.11 17.26 6.00
CA ALA A 223 14.83 16.64 4.89
C ALA A 223 14.30 17.15 3.53
N SER A 224 15.17 17.22 2.54
CA SER A 224 14.80 17.41 1.14
C SER A 224 14.10 16.17 0.58
N ARG A 225 13.42 16.35 -0.56
CA ARG A 225 12.81 15.26 -1.33
C ARG A 225 13.81 14.14 -1.66
N ASP A 226 15.03 14.51 -2.08
CA ASP A 226 16.06 13.54 -2.46
C ASP A 226 16.58 12.74 -1.25
N GLU A 227 16.72 13.38 -0.09
CA GLU A 227 17.08 12.70 1.17
C GLU A 227 15.98 11.73 1.63
N VAL A 228 14.70 12.09 1.43
CA VAL A 228 13.57 11.16 1.71
C VAL A 228 13.59 9.97 0.76
N LEU A 229 13.88 10.18 -0.53
CA LEU A 229 14.04 9.09 -1.50
C LEU A 229 15.23 8.19 -1.18
N GLU A 230 16.36 8.76 -0.78
CA GLU A 230 17.54 8.01 -0.34
C GLU A 230 17.22 7.17 0.91
N SER A 231 16.57 7.78 1.89
CA SER A 231 16.09 7.10 3.10
C SER A 231 15.15 5.94 2.76
N LEU A 232 14.19 6.14 1.86
CA LEU A 232 13.28 5.10 1.39
C LEU A 232 14.03 3.94 0.74
N ARG A 233 14.96 4.23 -0.17
CA ARG A 233 15.79 3.21 -0.82
C ARG A 233 16.61 2.41 0.19
N ALA A 234 17.23 3.09 1.15
CA ALA A 234 17.99 2.46 2.21
C ALA A 234 17.10 1.53 3.05
N ASN A 235 15.91 1.99 3.46
CA ASN A 235 14.97 1.17 4.24
C ASN A 235 14.43 -0.02 3.46
N LEU A 236 14.13 0.13 2.16
CA LEU A 236 13.75 -0.98 1.29
C LEU A 236 14.90 -1.99 1.11
N GLN A 237 16.15 -1.52 1.02
CA GLN A 237 17.33 -2.39 0.95
C GLN A 237 17.55 -3.14 2.26
N VAL A 238 17.37 -2.49 3.42
CA VAL A 238 17.40 -3.13 4.73
C VAL A 238 16.32 -4.20 4.81
N ALA A 239 15.08 -3.88 4.41
CA ALA A 239 13.98 -4.85 4.38
C ALA A 239 14.34 -6.09 3.54
N ARG A 240 14.84 -5.89 2.32
CA ARG A 240 15.30 -6.98 1.44
C ARG A 240 16.42 -7.80 2.08
N SER A 241 17.33 -7.16 2.80
CA SER A 241 18.45 -7.84 3.46
C SER A 241 17.98 -8.67 4.66
N VAL A 242 17.05 -8.16 5.45
CA VAL A 242 16.48 -8.84 6.63
C VAL A 242 15.61 -10.04 6.21
N PHE A 243 14.72 -9.85 5.24
CA PHE A 243 13.78 -10.89 4.82
C PHE A 243 14.36 -11.84 3.75
N GLY A 244 15.44 -11.43 3.08
CA GLY A 244 16.11 -12.22 2.04
C GLY A 244 15.14 -12.72 0.98
N ASN A 245 15.21 -14.03 0.70
CA ASN A 245 14.34 -14.70 -0.28
C ASN A 245 12.84 -14.56 0.03
N HIS A 246 12.45 -14.34 1.28
CA HIS A 246 11.03 -14.19 1.64
C HIS A 246 10.42 -12.88 1.12
N TRP A 247 11.24 -11.86 0.83
CA TRP A 247 10.77 -10.63 0.18
C TRP A 247 10.43 -10.86 -1.30
N GLU A 248 11.19 -11.74 -1.95
CA GLU A 248 11.18 -11.97 -3.38
C GLU A 248 10.35 -13.18 -3.84
N LYS A 249 9.96 -14.09 -2.95
CA LYS A 249 9.35 -15.39 -3.29
C LYS A 249 8.03 -15.69 -2.63
#